data_AF-A0A7X7KCK3-F1
#
_entry.id   AF-A0A7X7KCK3-F1
#
_cell.length_a   1.000
_cell.length_b   1.000
_cell.length_c   1.000
_cell.angle_alpha   90.00
_cell.angle_beta   90.00
_cell.angle_gamma   90.00
#
_symmetry.space_group_name_H-M   'P 1'
#
loop_
_entity.id
_entity.type
_entity.pdbx_description
1 polymer ?
#
loop_
_entity_poly.entity_id
_entity_poly.type
_entity_poly.pdbx_seq_one_letter_code
_entity_poly.pdbx_strand_id
1 'polypeptide(L)' 'MNNRTAFFKCISCGAAYELKGRFFRCRCGGLLDIAGLDDAFSPDLLENGVHGVFRYRRLMPSIV' A
#
# COMPACT_ATOMS: atom_id res chain seq x y z
N MET A 1 -7.56 12.46 -9.21
CA MET A 1 -6.68 11.50 -8.51
C MET A 1 -7.16 11.44 -7.07
N ASN A 2 -7.75 10.32 -6.64
CA ASN A 2 -8.17 10.17 -5.24
C ASN A 2 -6.93 10.18 -4.36
N ASN A 3 -6.96 11.04 -3.34
CA ASN A 3 -5.88 11.20 -2.38
C ASN A 3 -5.86 9.95 -1.48
N ARG A 4 -5.17 8.89 -1.91
CA ARG A 4 -5.07 7.62 -1.18
C ARG A 4 -3.97 7.73 -0.13
N THR A 5 -4.30 7.45 1.13
CA THR A 5 -3.32 7.44 2.22
C THR A 5 -3.09 6.01 2.68
N ALA A 6 -1.97 5.42 2.27
CA ALA A 6 -1.55 4.13 2.76
C ALA A 6 -1.05 4.23 4.21
N PHE A 7 -1.21 3.15 4.99
CA PHE A 7 -0.77 3.06 6.38
C PHE A 7 -0.28 1.65 6.71
N PHE A 8 0.53 1.51 7.76
CA PHE A 8 0.96 0.21 8.25
C PHE A 8 -0.09 -0.38 9.18
N LYS A 9 -0.44 -1.66 8.99
CA LYS A 9 -1.35 -2.41 9.85
C LYS A 9 -0.63 -3.65 10.39
N CYS A 10 -0.66 -3.86 11.69
CA CYS A 10 -0.13 -5.09 12.25
C CYS A 10 -1.06 -6.28 11.93
N ILE A 11 -0.50 -7.36 11.40
CA ILE A 11 -1.26 -8.57 11.07
C ILE A 11 -1.74 -9.29 12.34
N SER A 12 -0.98 -9.21 13.43
CA SER A 12 -1.28 -9.94 14.66
C SER A 12 -2.28 -9.22 15.57
N CYS A 13 -2.17 -7.89 15.72
CA CYS A 13 -3.02 -7.14 16.66
C CYS A 13 -3.91 -6.09 15.98
N GLY A 14 -3.78 -5.88 14.67
CA GLY A 14 -4.59 -4.92 13.92
C GLY A 14 -4.20 -3.45 14.12
N ALA A 15 -3.18 -3.14 14.93
CA ALA A 15 -2.75 -1.77 15.19
C ALA A 15 -2.33 -1.05 13.91
N ALA A 16 -2.81 0.19 13.73
CA ALA A 16 -2.49 1.04 12.59
C ALA A 16 -1.40 2.05 12.96
N TYR A 17 -0.45 2.26 12.05
CA TYR A 17 0.64 3.22 12.16
C TYR A 17 0.78 4.03 10.87
N GLU A 18 1.15 5.29 10.99
CA GLU A 18 1.45 6.13 9.83
C GLU A 18 2.72 5.66 9.10
N LEU A 19 2.73 5.74 7.76
CA LEU A 19 3.89 5.41 6.93
C LEU A 19 5.13 6.26 7.23
N LYS A 20 4.95 7.50 7.71
CA LYS A 20 6.05 8.40 8.07
C LYS A 20 6.79 7.94 9.32
N GLY A 21 6.14 7.13 10.15
CA GLY A 21 6.77 6.52 11.30
C GLY A 21 7.75 5.45 10.85
N ARG A 22 9.01 5.53 11.30
CA ARG A 22 10.03 4.50 11.05
C ARG A 22 9.79 3.26 11.92
N PHE A 23 8.58 2.71 11.87
CA PHE A 23 8.17 1.53 12.61
C PHE A 23 8.43 0.30 11.73
N PHE A 24 9.41 -0.52 12.12
CA PHE A 24 9.68 -1.81 11.46
C PHE A 24 8.96 -2.99 12.13
N ARG A 25 8.43 -2.78 13.35
CA ARG A 25 7.78 -3.80 14.16
C ARG A 25 6.67 -3.18 15.01
N CYS A 26 5.57 -3.90 15.16
CA CYS A 26 4.51 -3.49 16.08
C CYS A 26 4.97 -3.64 17.54
N ARG A 27 4.39 -2.86 18.46
CA ARG A 27 4.62 -3.02 19.90
C ARG A 27 4.24 -4.41 20.42
N CYS A 28 3.32 -5.11 19.75
CA CYS A 28 2.96 -6.49 20.08
C CYS A 28 3.99 -7.52 19.57
N GLY A 29 5.07 -7.09 18.91
CA GLY A 29 6.08 -7.97 18.32
C GLY A 29 5.72 -8.55 16.95
N GLY A 30 4.52 -8.27 16.44
CA GLY A 30 4.04 -8.72 15.12
C GLY A 30 4.60 -7.90 13.96
N LEU A 31 4.55 -8.50 12.77
CA LEU A 31 4.92 -7.84 11.51
C LEU A 31 3.84 -6.84 11.09
N LEU A 32 4.29 -5.81 10.38
CA LEU A 32 3.45 -4.78 9.79
C LEU A 32 3.24 -5.09 8.31
N ASP A 33 2.02 -4.95 7.85
CA ASP A 33 1.60 -5.01 6.45
C ASP A 33 1.12 -3.62 6.00
N ILE A 34 0.95 -3.41 4.70
CA ILE A 34 0.46 -2.15 4.13
C ILE A 34 -1.04 -2.27 3.88
N ALA A 35 -1.82 -1.33 4.40
CA ALA A 35 -3.27 -1.25 4.23
C ALA A 35 -3.71 0.15 3.73
N GLY A 36 -4.99 0.28 3.40
CA GLY A 36 -5.55 1.53 2.85
C GLY A 36 -5.41 1.66 1.34
N LEU A 37 -5.01 0.58 0.67
CA LEU A 37 -4.94 0.44 -0.79
C LEU A 37 -5.92 -0.64 -1.27
N ASP A 38 -7.06 -0.80 -0.59
CA ASP A 38 -8.00 -1.93 -0.75
C ASP A 38 -8.84 -1.89 -2.04
N ASP A 39 -8.43 -1.10 -3.04
CA ASP A 39 -9.10 -1.11 -4.33
C ASP A 39 -8.90 -2.48 -4.98
N ALA A 40 -10.00 -3.09 -5.40
CA ALA A 40 -9.97 -4.36 -6.13
C ALA A 40 -9.09 -4.21 -7.38
N PHE A 41 -8.12 -5.11 -7.54
CA PHE A 41 -7.29 -5.19 -8.73
C PHE A 41 -8.18 -5.26 -9.98
N SER A 42 -8.07 -4.26 -10.87
CA SER A 42 -8.77 -4.24 -12.16
C SER A 42 -7.74 -4.36 -13.29
N PRO A 43 -7.76 -5.46 -14.07
CA PRO A 43 -6.93 -5.61 -15.26
C PRO A 43 -7.12 -4.47 -16.27
N ASP A 44 -8.35 -3.96 -16.39
CA ASP A 44 -8.73 -2.92 -17.36
C ASP A 44 -7.94 -1.61 -17.16
N LEU A 45 -7.54 -1.30 -15.92
CA LEU A 45 -6.74 -0.12 -15.58
C LEU A 45 -5.25 -0.24 -15.98
N LEU A 46 -4.78 -1.48 -16.20
CA LEU A 46 -3.39 -1.82 -16.55
C LEU A 46 -3.23 -2.10 -18.04
N GLU A 47 -4.22 -2.76 -18.66
CA GLU A 47 -4.15 -3.22 -20.04
C GLU A 47 -4.31 -2.08 -21.05
N ASN A 48 -5.18 -1.11 -20.77
CA ASN A 48 -5.48 0.00 -21.69
C ASN A 48 -4.50 1.19 -21.61
N GLY A 49 -3.49 1.12 -20.74
CA GLY A 49 -2.66 2.28 -20.36
C GLY A 49 -1.35 2.43 -21.14
N VAL A 50 -0.48 1.41 -21.13
CA VAL A 50 0.84 1.38 -21.81
C VAL A 50 1.33 -0.07 -21.82
N HIS A 51 1.95 -0.57 -22.90
CA HIS A 51 2.58 -1.90 -22.90
C HIS A 51 4.01 -1.87 -22.31
N GLY A 52 4.25 -2.53 -21.17
CA GLY A 52 5.60 -2.78 -20.64
C GLY A 52 5.69 -2.99 -19.12
N VAL A 53 6.90 -3.27 -18.60
CA VAL A 53 7.19 -3.51 -17.16
C VAL A 53 6.71 -2.35 -16.26
N PHE A 54 6.59 -1.14 -16.80
CA PHE A 54 6.14 0.06 -16.08
C PHE A 54 4.61 0.17 -15.88
N ARG A 55 3.80 -0.79 -16.34
CA ARG A 55 2.35 -0.83 -16.09
C ARG A 55 2.00 -0.75 -14.60
N TYR A 56 2.80 -1.38 -13.75
CA TYR A 56 2.55 -1.48 -12.31
C TYR A 56 2.99 -0.26 -11.51
N ARG A 57 3.60 0.76 -12.15
CA ARG A 57 3.98 2.01 -11.46
C ARG A 57 2.78 2.70 -10.80
N ARG A 58 1.58 2.56 -11.38
CA ARG A 58 0.32 3.11 -10.84
C ARG A 58 -0.14 2.45 -9.55
N LEU A 59 0.32 1.23 -9.27
CA LEU A 59 0.01 0.49 -8.04
C LEU A 59 1.06 0.73 -6.96
N MET A 60 2.20 1.34 -7.29
CA MET A 60 3.21 1.68 -6.30
C MET A 60 2.80 2.98 -5.58
N PRO A 61 2.83 3.00 -4.23
CA PRO A 61 2.59 4.23 -3.49
C PRO A 61 3.63 5.29 -3.87
N SER A 62 3.19 6.55 -4.02
CA SER A 62 4.09 7.66 -4.30
C SER A 62 4.99 7.91 -3.10
N ILE A 63 6.31 7.85 -3.30
CA ILE A 63 7.29 8.33 -2.32
C ILE A 63 7.24 9.87 -2.35
N VAL A 64 6.43 10.45 -1.47
CA VAL A 64 6.47 11.88 -1.08
C VAL A 64 6.33 11.97 0.43
#